data_AF-A0A0T2IGK1-F1
#
_entry.id   AF-A0A0T2IGK1-F1
#
_cell.length_a   1.000
_cell.length_b   1.000
_cell.length_c   1.000
_cell.angle_alpha   90.00
_cell.angle_beta   90.00
_cell.angle_gamma   90.00
#
_symmetry.space_group_name_H-M   'P 1'
#
loop_
_entity.id
_entity.type
_entity.pdbx_description
1 polymer ?
#
loop_
_entity_poly.entity_id
_entity_poly.type
_entity_poly.pdbx_seq_one_letter_code
_entity_poly.pdbx_strand_id
1 'polypeptide(L)'
;MSALDDLNAGPGGIAGFVTSLTRRMRPVSRRDVFVGAAVAGSALATRPKDYVLRPQPAYATICGPGNTASSGWTVFCATVNKGANTCPPGSFAAGWWKAADSSWCGGGYRYIVDCNASCSKCSTGCTDGICDSKCWSCSCGTGSSATCDQRRVCCNAFRYGQCNTQVKCSGGVHCRVVSCVAPYKWDACTTTSLQDNRTNEHSSPLLPRWGAIEKKYRDMGAQGSFLKSSLGPIKDNGDNRGTRVDYQGGSIHTNSRTGTRAVPNVVKTVWTQVDGVKGLLGYPASDWMTGRAQGGWVQLFERGAIADSPSTAPKVVYADAYTLWVSEGRESGRLGYPISNRYSGMVDGGWRQEFQSGCVVDSASTTIQSVWSVRWDVWKREGREAGRLGYPVAPKEDLGNGAWVQRFQKGCIIDSASTTTQAISGVIHTAWVAGGRDQGWLHFPTGAQGTAARGVYQSFQGGDVWALGTGPGRRVLGSVRAEWKAQGGATGPYGYPLTDTRRLADGTMTCTFEGGTITVAP
;
A
#
# COMPACT_ATOMS: atom_id res chain seq x y z
N MET A 1 -90.25 25.66 9.41
CA MET A 1 -88.83 26.09 9.41
C MET A 1 -88.20 25.52 10.66
N SER A 2 -87.38 24.48 10.50
CA SER A 2 -87.01 23.56 11.57
C SER A 2 -85.73 23.99 12.29
N ALA A 3 -85.68 23.73 13.59
CA ALA A 3 -84.60 24.04 14.53
C ALA A 3 -83.21 23.39 14.24
N LEU A 4 -82.98 22.89 13.02
CA LEU A 4 -81.70 22.29 12.58
C LEU A 4 -80.78 23.30 11.87
N ASP A 5 -81.30 24.40 11.33
CA ASP A 5 -80.48 25.40 10.64
C ASP A 5 -79.76 26.36 11.61
N ASP A 6 -80.30 26.60 12.81
CA ASP A 6 -79.69 27.47 13.82
C ASP A 6 -78.49 26.84 14.56
N LEU A 7 -78.33 25.51 14.53
CA LEU A 7 -77.20 24.81 15.16
C LEU A 7 -75.93 24.80 14.29
N ASN A 8 -76.04 25.09 13.00
CA ASN A 8 -74.91 25.06 12.07
C ASN A 8 -74.32 26.44 11.74
N ALA A 9 -75.07 27.53 11.93
CA ALA A 9 -74.68 28.87 11.46
C ALA A 9 -74.24 29.86 12.55
N GLY A 10 -74.40 29.53 13.84
CA GLY A 10 -74.00 30.41 14.96
C GLY A 10 -72.49 30.39 15.28
N PRO A 11 -71.94 31.42 15.96
CA PRO A 11 -70.51 31.53 16.31
C PRO A 11 -69.94 30.38 17.18
N GLY A 12 -70.79 29.45 17.66
CA GLY A 12 -70.41 28.25 18.40
C GLY A 12 -70.69 26.91 17.70
N GLY A 13 -71.14 26.91 16.44
CA GLY A 13 -71.47 25.68 15.69
C GLY A 13 -70.25 24.94 15.11
N ILE A 14 -70.45 23.70 14.65
CA ILE A 14 -69.41 22.81 14.08
C ILE A 14 -68.66 23.49 12.92
N ALA A 15 -69.35 24.28 12.09
CA ALA A 15 -68.72 25.06 11.03
C ALA A 15 -67.79 26.16 11.56
N GLY A 16 -68.14 26.83 12.66
CA GLY A 16 -67.30 27.82 13.34
C GLY A 16 -66.06 27.20 13.97
N PHE A 17 -66.20 26.00 14.55
CA PHE A 17 -65.09 25.22 15.11
C PHE A 17 -64.12 24.73 14.03
N VAL A 18 -64.64 24.21 12.90
CA VAL A 18 -63.83 23.77 11.76
C VAL A 18 -63.13 24.95 11.07
N THR A 19 -63.78 26.10 10.98
CA THR A 19 -63.18 27.34 10.41
C THR A 19 -62.11 27.95 11.33
N SER A 20 -62.28 27.82 12.65
CA SER A 20 -61.29 28.18 13.67
C SER A 20 -60.06 27.26 13.64
N LEU A 21 -60.26 25.95 13.46
CA LEU A 21 -59.17 24.98 13.29
C LEU A 21 -58.40 25.18 11.97
N THR A 22 -59.11 25.43 10.87
CA THR A 22 -58.49 25.63 9.55
C THR A 22 -57.76 26.98 9.43
N ARG A 23 -58.17 28.02 10.18
CA ARG A 23 -57.36 29.26 10.32
C ARG A 23 -56.08 29.07 11.15
N ARG A 24 -56.02 28.06 12.01
CA ARG A 24 -54.83 27.73 12.83
C ARG A 24 -53.88 26.72 12.18
N MET A 25 -54.27 26.07 11.07
CA MET A 25 -53.43 25.08 10.40
C MET A 25 -53.02 25.55 9.00
N ARG A 26 -51.72 25.44 8.70
CA ARG A 26 -51.19 25.73 7.35
C ARG A 26 -51.84 24.80 6.31
N PRO A 27 -52.12 25.28 5.08
CA PRO A 27 -52.60 24.43 3.99
C PRO A 27 -51.57 23.34 3.68
N VAL A 28 -52.02 22.08 3.69
CA VAL A 28 -51.19 20.89 3.45
C VAL A 28 -51.35 20.47 1.99
N SER A 29 -50.25 20.39 1.24
CA SER A 29 -50.29 19.98 -0.16
C SER A 29 -50.42 18.45 -0.29
N ARG A 30 -50.87 17.95 -1.45
CA ARG A 30 -50.86 16.49 -1.75
C ARG A 30 -49.48 15.88 -1.56
N ARG A 31 -48.42 16.64 -1.87
CA ARG A 31 -47.03 16.22 -1.67
C ARG A 31 -46.70 16.04 -0.20
N ASP A 32 -47.20 16.90 0.68
CA ASP A 32 -46.97 16.80 2.13
C ASP A 32 -47.66 15.57 2.73
N VAL A 33 -48.83 15.18 2.20
CA VAL A 33 -49.53 13.96 2.61
C VAL A 33 -48.74 12.70 2.22
N PHE A 34 -48.26 12.63 0.97
CA PHE A 34 -47.45 11.50 0.50
C PHE A 34 -46.11 11.40 1.25
N VAL A 35 -45.46 12.52 1.52
CA VAL A 35 -44.23 12.56 2.33
C VAL A 35 -44.51 12.12 3.76
N GLY A 36 -45.62 12.56 4.37
CA GLY A 36 -46.04 12.15 5.71
C GLY A 36 -46.27 10.64 5.82
N ALA A 37 -46.96 10.04 4.84
CA ALA A 37 -47.20 8.60 4.78
C ALA A 37 -45.91 7.79 4.60
N ALA A 38 -45.01 8.24 3.72
CA ALA A 38 -43.71 7.57 3.49
C ALA A 38 -42.81 7.60 4.74
N VAL A 39 -42.82 8.71 5.48
CA VAL A 39 -42.08 8.86 6.74
C VAL A 39 -42.70 7.99 7.85
N ALA A 40 -44.03 7.91 7.96
CA ALA A 40 -44.68 7.01 8.91
C ALA A 40 -44.38 5.54 8.63
N GLY A 41 -44.45 5.12 7.35
CA GLY A 41 -44.11 3.75 6.93
C GLY A 41 -42.65 3.40 7.23
N SER A 42 -41.73 4.32 6.99
CA SER A 42 -40.29 4.12 7.28
C SER A 42 -40.02 4.03 8.79
N ALA A 43 -40.76 4.76 9.64
CA ALA A 43 -40.63 4.68 11.09
C ALA A 43 -41.10 3.32 11.64
N LEU A 44 -42.23 2.81 11.12
CA LEU A 44 -42.74 1.48 11.42
C LEU A 44 -41.77 0.37 10.98
N ALA A 45 -41.13 0.52 9.82
CA ALA A 45 -40.21 -0.48 9.30
C ALA A 45 -38.86 -0.52 10.04
N THR A 46 -38.35 0.63 10.48
CA THR A 46 -36.98 0.74 11.03
C THR A 46 -36.92 0.66 12.55
N ARG A 47 -37.92 1.19 13.26
CA ARG A 47 -37.99 1.18 14.73
C ARG A 47 -39.45 1.03 15.21
N PRO A 48 -40.10 -0.12 14.92
CA PRO A 48 -41.52 -0.34 15.18
C PRO A 48 -41.88 -0.17 16.66
N LYS A 49 -41.08 -0.74 17.56
CA LYS A 49 -41.32 -0.69 19.01
C LYS A 49 -41.25 0.74 19.55
N ASP A 50 -40.26 1.53 19.12
CA ASP A 50 -40.12 2.91 19.58
C ASP A 50 -41.25 3.79 19.04
N TYR A 51 -41.64 3.62 17.77
CA TYR A 51 -42.69 4.44 17.16
C TYR A 51 -44.08 4.14 17.73
N VAL A 52 -44.35 2.87 18.03
CA VAL A 52 -45.65 2.42 18.56
C VAL A 52 -45.78 2.68 20.06
N LEU A 53 -44.71 2.48 20.84
CA LEU A 53 -44.77 2.50 22.31
C LEU A 53 -44.46 3.86 22.93
N ARG A 54 -44.02 4.86 22.15
CA ARG A 54 -43.71 6.19 22.66
C ARG A 54 -44.44 7.25 21.81
N PRO A 55 -45.05 8.27 22.44
CA PRO A 55 -45.65 9.38 21.70
C PRO A 55 -44.54 10.26 21.11
N GLN A 56 -44.16 9.99 19.86
CA GLN A 56 -43.14 10.75 19.13
C GLN A 56 -43.43 10.80 17.63
N PRO A 57 -43.04 11.88 16.91
CA PRO A 57 -43.23 11.96 15.47
C PRO A 57 -42.52 10.81 14.72
N ALA A 58 -43.12 10.31 13.64
CA ALA A 58 -42.51 9.27 12.79
C ALA A 58 -41.08 9.64 12.36
N TYR A 59 -40.90 10.91 11.98
CA TYR A 59 -39.62 11.47 11.62
C TYR A 59 -38.59 11.43 12.77
N ALA A 60 -39.01 11.66 14.01
CA ALA A 60 -38.14 11.55 15.19
C ALA A 60 -37.80 10.10 15.54
N THR A 61 -38.60 9.14 15.08
CA THR A 61 -38.28 7.71 15.26
C THR A 61 -37.22 7.25 14.26
N ILE A 62 -37.26 7.79 13.03
CA ILE A 62 -36.25 7.52 12.00
C ILE A 62 -34.93 8.22 12.31
N CYS A 63 -35.00 9.49 12.73
CA CYS A 63 -33.82 10.31 12.95
C CYS A 63 -33.31 10.25 14.41
N GLY A 64 -34.03 9.65 15.35
CA GLY A 64 -33.71 9.66 16.79
C GLY A 64 -34.38 10.80 17.57
N PRO A 65 -34.46 10.69 18.92
CA PRO A 65 -35.17 11.66 19.76
C PRO A 65 -34.59 13.07 19.60
N GLY A 66 -35.49 14.02 19.37
CA GLY A 66 -35.15 15.41 19.16
C GLY A 66 -34.63 15.72 17.76
N ASN A 67 -35.12 15.11 16.68
CA ASN A 67 -34.76 15.51 15.31
C ASN A 67 -35.95 16.11 14.50
N THR A 68 -36.82 16.86 15.17
CA THR A 68 -37.89 17.65 14.54
C THR A 68 -37.33 18.94 13.90
N ALA A 69 -38.08 19.61 13.00
CA ALA A 69 -37.69 20.94 12.51
C ALA A 69 -37.53 21.97 13.66
N SER A 70 -38.25 21.76 14.76
CA SER A 70 -38.15 22.50 16.02
C SER A 70 -36.99 22.08 16.92
N SER A 71 -36.31 20.98 16.63
CA SER A 71 -35.18 20.50 17.44
C SER A 71 -33.87 21.20 17.09
N GLY A 72 -33.05 21.45 18.12
CA GLY A 72 -31.89 22.33 18.07
C GLY A 72 -30.60 21.78 17.44
N TRP A 73 -30.56 20.58 16.88
CA TRP A 73 -29.25 19.95 16.60
C TRP A 73 -28.61 20.36 15.27
N THR A 74 -27.30 20.62 15.33
CA THR A 74 -26.42 20.91 14.19
C THR A 74 -26.06 19.63 13.42
N VAL A 75 -25.99 19.73 12.09
CA VAL A 75 -25.48 18.73 11.13
C VAL A 75 -24.08 18.19 11.45
N PHE A 76 -23.80 16.94 11.05
CA PHE A 76 -22.45 16.36 11.08
C PHE A 76 -21.57 16.83 9.92
N CYS A 77 -20.28 17.00 10.18
CA CYS A 77 -19.34 17.50 9.18
C CYS A 77 -19.24 16.57 7.98
N ALA A 78 -19.34 15.25 8.16
CA ALA A 78 -19.36 14.31 7.04
C ALA A 78 -20.43 14.65 5.99
N THR A 79 -21.57 15.21 6.38
CA THR A 79 -22.67 15.60 5.49
C THR A 79 -22.34 16.81 4.61
N VAL A 80 -21.69 17.82 5.19
CA VAL A 80 -21.43 19.10 4.52
C VAL A 80 -20.00 19.25 4.02
N ASN A 81 -19.11 18.31 4.41
CA ASN A 81 -17.69 18.30 4.10
C ASN A 81 -17.31 17.11 3.20
N LYS A 82 -18.14 16.82 2.19
CA LYS A 82 -17.86 15.79 1.17
C LYS A 82 -17.55 14.40 1.75
N GLY A 83 -18.24 14.00 2.82
CA GLY A 83 -18.02 12.73 3.53
C GLY A 83 -16.97 12.79 4.65
N ALA A 84 -16.18 13.88 4.74
CA ALA A 84 -15.09 13.97 5.70
C ALA A 84 -15.59 14.30 7.12
N ASN A 85 -15.27 13.43 8.07
CA ASN A 85 -15.58 13.60 9.49
C ASN A 85 -14.52 14.46 10.19
N THR A 86 -14.39 15.70 9.72
CA THR A 86 -13.43 16.69 10.21
C THR A 86 -14.00 18.10 10.04
N CYS A 87 -13.48 19.06 10.79
CA CYS A 87 -13.90 20.45 10.64
C CYS A 87 -13.60 20.94 9.21
N PRO A 88 -14.59 21.48 8.47
CA PRO A 88 -14.39 22.00 7.14
C PRO A 88 -13.47 23.24 7.13
N PRO A 89 -12.86 23.59 5.99
CA PRO A 89 -12.06 24.80 5.86
C PRO A 89 -12.82 26.05 6.34
N GLY A 90 -12.13 26.91 7.09
CA GLY A 90 -12.75 28.09 7.70
C GLY A 90 -13.60 27.77 8.94
N SER A 91 -13.37 26.62 9.58
CA SER A 91 -13.92 26.27 10.89
C SER A 91 -12.87 25.56 11.74
N PHE A 92 -13.10 25.43 13.04
CA PHE A 92 -12.19 24.80 13.99
C PHE A 92 -12.97 24.16 15.14
N ALA A 93 -12.40 23.14 15.79
CA ALA A 93 -12.99 22.54 16.98
C ALA A 93 -12.97 23.55 18.13
N ALA A 94 -14.15 23.91 18.65
CA ALA A 94 -14.29 24.96 19.66
C ALA A 94 -14.83 24.45 21.01
N GLY A 95 -15.52 23.31 21.01
CA GLY A 95 -16.09 22.69 22.21
C GLY A 95 -16.48 21.24 21.95
N TRP A 96 -16.67 20.47 23.03
CA TRP A 96 -17.01 19.05 22.90
C TRP A 96 -17.72 18.49 24.15
N TRP A 97 -18.48 17.43 23.95
CA TRP A 97 -19.04 16.63 25.05
C TRP A 97 -18.96 15.14 24.74
N LYS A 98 -19.05 14.32 25.79
CA LYS A 98 -19.15 12.86 25.67
C LYS A 98 -20.60 12.39 25.81
N ALA A 99 -20.92 11.28 25.19
CA ALA A 99 -22.18 10.55 25.39
C ALA A 99 -21.86 9.07 25.63
N ALA A 100 -22.39 8.51 26.71
CA ALA A 100 -22.20 7.10 27.08
C ALA A 100 -23.01 6.15 26.19
N ASP A 101 -22.68 4.86 26.25
CA ASP A 101 -23.46 3.76 25.69
C ASP A 101 -23.75 3.90 24.19
N SER A 102 -22.78 4.42 23.42
CA SER A 102 -22.97 4.63 22.00
C SER A 102 -22.72 3.35 21.22
N SER A 103 -23.72 2.90 20.46
CA SER A 103 -23.58 1.80 19.51
C SER A 103 -22.47 2.06 18.47
N TRP A 104 -22.21 3.33 18.15
CA TRP A 104 -21.18 3.78 17.21
C TRP A 104 -19.75 3.56 17.72
N CYS A 105 -19.56 3.48 19.04
CA CYS A 105 -18.27 3.21 19.69
C CYS A 105 -18.24 1.87 20.43
N GLY A 106 -19.11 0.93 20.03
CA GLY A 106 -19.18 -0.41 20.62
C GLY A 106 -19.68 -0.42 22.06
N GLY A 107 -20.62 0.46 22.39
CA GLY A 107 -21.15 0.64 23.75
C GLY A 107 -20.29 1.54 24.64
N GLY A 108 -19.17 2.07 24.13
CA GLY A 108 -18.33 3.01 24.85
C GLY A 108 -18.81 4.47 24.76
N TYR A 109 -17.95 5.38 25.23
CA TYR A 109 -18.16 6.81 25.03
C TYR A 109 -17.91 7.20 23.57
N ARG A 110 -18.84 7.96 23.01
CA ARG A 110 -18.60 8.79 21.83
C ARG A 110 -18.32 10.23 22.25
N TYR A 111 -17.58 10.94 21.43
CA TYR A 111 -17.26 12.36 21.61
C TYR A 111 -17.81 13.13 20.43
N ILE A 112 -18.61 14.15 20.71
CA ILE A 112 -19.15 15.06 19.71
C ILE A 112 -18.43 16.39 19.86
N VAL A 113 -17.84 16.84 18.76
CA VAL A 113 -17.01 18.04 18.72
C VAL A 113 -17.69 19.05 17.81
N ASP A 114 -18.01 20.22 18.36
CA ASP A 114 -18.57 21.33 17.59
C ASP A 114 -17.43 22.03 16.83
N CYS A 115 -17.55 22.05 15.50
CA CYS A 115 -16.69 22.83 14.62
C CYS A 115 -17.34 24.19 14.41
N ASN A 116 -16.84 25.24 15.06
CA ASN A 116 -17.35 26.60 14.88
C ASN A 116 -16.67 27.28 13.69
N ALA A 117 -17.44 28.06 12.94
CA ALA A 117 -16.89 28.85 11.84
C ALA A 117 -15.87 29.87 12.35
N SER A 118 -14.88 30.20 11.54
CA SER A 118 -13.97 31.31 11.80
C SER A 118 -14.63 32.64 11.43
N CYS A 119 -14.38 33.67 12.23
CA CYS A 119 -14.79 35.05 11.95
C CYS A 119 -13.91 35.63 10.84
N SER A 120 -14.21 35.34 9.58
CA SER A 120 -13.35 35.64 8.43
C SER A 120 -13.60 37.00 7.76
N LYS A 121 -14.76 37.62 7.98
CA LYS A 121 -15.16 38.86 7.30
C LYS A 121 -15.08 40.11 8.18
N CYS A 122 -14.84 39.95 9.48
CA CYS A 122 -14.71 41.05 10.43
C CYS A 122 -13.50 40.83 11.33
N SER A 123 -12.74 41.90 11.58
CA SER A 123 -11.58 41.91 12.49
C SER A 123 -11.92 42.42 13.89
N THR A 124 -13.11 42.97 14.10
CA THR A 124 -13.61 43.51 15.37
C THR A 124 -15.08 43.14 15.57
N GLY A 125 -15.57 43.15 16.83
CA GLY A 125 -16.96 42.81 17.17
C GLY A 125 -17.12 41.36 17.61
N CYS A 126 -16.65 41.06 18.83
CA CYS A 126 -16.86 39.77 19.49
C CYS A 126 -17.59 39.98 20.82
N THR A 127 -18.82 39.49 20.92
CA THR A 127 -19.61 39.55 22.15
C THR A 127 -19.79 38.13 22.65
N ASP A 128 -19.45 37.88 23.91
CA ASP A 128 -19.50 36.55 24.54
C ASP A 128 -18.76 35.45 23.76
N GLY A 129 -17.65 35.82 23.10
CA GLY A 129 -16.82 34.91 22.32
C GLY A 129 -17.40 34.51 20.94
N ILE A 130 -18.49 35.16 20.52
CA ILE A 130 -19.15 34.95 19.22
C ILE A 130 -19.10 36.25 18.40
N CYS A 131 -18.70 36.20 17.12
CA CYS A 131 -18.75 37.37 16.23
C CYS A 131 -20.16 37.58 15.65
N ASP A 132 -20.40 38.74 15.02
CA ASP A 132 -21.67 38.96 14.31
C ASP A 132 -21.85 37.91 13.20
N SER A 133 -23.09 37.44 13.02
CA SER A 133 -23.43 36.43 12.00
C SER A 133 -23.03 36.81 10.56
N LYS A 134 -22.93 38.10 10.24
CA LYS A 134 -22.42 38.58 8.95
C LYS A 134 -20.92 38.36 8.77
N CYS A 135 -20.20 38.10 9.87
CA CYS A 135 -18.75 38.02 9.93
C CYS A 135 -18.18 36.63 9.61
N TRP A 136 -19.00 35.59 9.51
CA TRP A 136 -18.55 34.23 9.19
C TRP A 136 -19.04 33.75 7.81
N SER A 137 -18.44 32.67 7.31
CA SER A 137 -18.55 32.22 5.92
C SER A 137 -19.81 31.40 5.59
N CYS A 138 -20.62 31.08 6.60
CA CYS A 138 -21.81 30.22 6.47
C CYS A 138 -23.08 30.93 6.95
N SER A 139 -24.23 30.58 6.40
CA SER A 139 -25.52 31.13 6.82
C SER A 139 -26.44 30.03 7.34
N CYS A 140 -27.34 30.40 8.24
CA CYS A 140 -28.39 29.50 8.70
C CYS A 140 -29.38 29.22 7.57
N GLY A 141 -29.34 28.02 7.00
CA GLY A 141 -30.34 27.55 6.05
C GLY A 141 -31.50 26.86 6.77
N THR A 142 -32.73 27.34 6.56
CA THR A 142 -33.96 26.67 7.00
C THR A 142 -34.72 26.12 5.79
N GLY A 143 -34.60 24.82 5.50
CA GLY A 143 -35.32 24.19 4.39
C GLY A 143 -35.07 22.69 4.28
N SER A 144 -36.09 21.95 3.82
CA SER A 144 -36.08 20.50 3.66
C SER A 144 -35.68 20.07 2.24
N SER A 145 -34.64 19.25 2.10
CA SER A 145 -34.47 18.41 0.91
C SER A 145 -33.85 17.04 1.24
N ALA A 146 -34.63 16.25 2.00
CA ALA A 146 -34.65 14.78 1.96
C ALA A 146 -33.86 13.94 2.99
N THR A 147 -33.03 14.48 3.90
CA THR A 147 -32.39 13.68 4.97
C THR A 147 -32.30 14.39 6.32
N CYS A 148 -32.19 13.64 7.44
CA CYS A 148 -32.04 14.16 8.81
C CYS A 148 -30.80 15.07 8.95
N ASP A 149 -29.80 14.85 8.08
CA ASP A 149 -28.49 15.47 8.15
C ASP A 149 -28.41 16.89 7.58
N GLN A 150 -29.40 17.40 6.83
CA GLN A 150 -29.26 18.68 6.12
C GLN A 150 -29.69 19.93 6.92
N ARG A 151 -29.82 19.83 8.25
CA ARG A 151 -30.37 20.92 9.07
C ARG A 151 -29.29 21.64 9.87
N ARG A 152 -29.42 22.98 9.91
CA ARG A 152 -28.77 23.88 10.86
C ARG A 152 -27.24 24.04 10.76
N VAL A 153 -26.70 24.19 9.55
CA VAL A 153 -25.34 24.76 9.37
C VAL A 153 -25.36 26.20 9.91
N CYS A 154 -24.52 26.51 10.90
CA CYS A 154 -24.34 27.86 11.46
C CYS A 154 -25.62 28.52 12.00
N CYS A 155 -26.63 27.74 12.38
CA CYS A 155 -27.84 28.27 13.01
C CYS A 155 -27.72 28.42 14.54
N ASN A 156 -26.82 27.67 15.16
CA ASN A 156 -26.57 27.76 16.60
C ASN A 156 -25.24 28.50 16.78
N ALA A 157 -25.24 29.57 17.57
CA ALA A 157 -24.04 30.34 17.85
C ALA A 157 -23.76 30.31 19.35
N PHE A 158 -22.97 29.32 19.75
CA PHE A 158 -22.49 29.16 21.13
C PHE A 158 -21.12 28.47 21.10
N ARG A 159 -20.41 28.55 22.22
CA ARG A 159 -19.12 27.89 22.39
C ARG A 159 -18.90 27.46 23.84
N TYR A 160 -18.56 26.20 24.05
CA TYR A 160 -18.24 25.66 25.38
C TYR A 160 -16.84 26.04 25.89
N GLY A 161 -15.93 26.47 25.01
CA GLY A 161 -14.61 26.97 25.39
C GLY A 161 -13.61 25.89 25.80
N GLN A 162 -13.81 24.64 25.36
CA GLN A 162 -12.94 23.51 25.73
C GLN A 162 -11.86 23.21 24.69
N CYS A 163 -11.98 23.72 23.46
CA CYS A 163 -11.01 23.52 22.40
C CYS A 163 -10.57 24.86 21.79
N ASN A 164 -9.33 24.89 21.33
CA ASN A 164 -8.69 26.02 20.65
C ASN A 164 -8.95 27.36 21.38
N THR A 165 -8.76 27.36 22.70
CA THR A 165 -9.09 28.48 23.60
C THR A 165 -8.32 29.77 23.30
N GLN A 166 -7.19 29.67 22.59
CA GLN A 166 -6.43 30.80 22.06
C GLN A 166 -7.23 31.64 21.05
N VAL A 167 -8.18 31.02 20.32
CA VAL A 167 -9.08 31.74 19.43
C VAL A 167 -10.12 32.41 20.31
N LYS A 168 -10.12 33.75 20.41
CA LYS A 168 -11.05 34.46 21.30
C LYS A 168 -12.46 34.61 20.73
N CYS A 169 -12.57 34.65 19.40
CA CYS A 169 -13.84 34.84 18.72
C CYS A 169 -14.14 33.73 17.73
N SER A 170 -15.36 33.20 17.81
CA SER A 170 -15.83 32.11 16.94
C SER A 170 -17.15 32.49 16.28
N GLY A 171 -17.48 31.83 15.19
CA GLY A 171 -18.77 31.94 14.55
C GLY A 171 -19.76 30.88 15.00
N GLY A 172 -20.89 30.80 14.30
CA GLY A 172 -21.86 29.74 14.49
C GLY A 172 -21.26 28.34 14.33
N VAL A 173 -21.85 27.35 15.00
CA VAL A 173 -21.48 25.94 14.86
C VAL A 173 -21.76 25.51 13.41
N HIS A 174 -20.68 25.30 12.67
CA HIS A 174 -20.71 24.93 11.25
C HIS A 174 -21.24 23.51 11.08
N CYS A 175 -20.67 22.59 11.84
CA CYS A 175 -21.04 21.18 11.85
C CYS A 175 -20.43 20.48 13.06
N ARG A 176 -20.70 19.18 13.21
CA ARG A 176 -20.18 18.33 14.28
C ARG A 176 -19.31 17.21 13.78
N VAL A 177 -18.19 16.97 14.44
CA VAL A 177 -17.34 15.79 14.26
C VAL A 177 -17.69 14.76 15.32
N VAL A 178 -17.61 13.48 14.96
CA VAL A 178 -17.75 12.37 15.92
C VAL A 178 -16.42 11.63 16.05
N SER A 179 -16.05 11.26 17.26
CA SER A 179 -14.92 10.36 17.50
C SER A 179 -15.23 9.36 18.61
N CYS A 180 -14.63 8.18 18.53
CA CYS A 180 -14.57 7.23 19.65
C CYS A 180 -13.35 7.44 20.55
N VAL A 181 -12.54 8.46 20.25
CA VAL A 181 -11.37 8.87 21.02
C VAL A 181 -11.56 10.30 21.45
N ALA A 182 -11.22 10.59 22.70
CA ALA A 182 -11.41 11.92 23.27
C ALA A 182 -10.62 12.99 22.48
N PRO A 183 -11.21 14.17 22.24
CA PRO A 183 -10.64 15.18 21.34
C PRO A 183 -9.31 15.78 21.80
N TYR A 184 -9.06 15.84 23.11
CA TYR A 184 -7.76 16.27 23.65
C TYR A 184 -6.59 15.34 23.29
N LYS A 185 -6.85 14.17 22.67
CA LYS A 185 -5.81 13.26 22.16
C LYS A 185 -5.42 13.55 20.70
N TRP A 186 -6.18 14.39 19.98
CA TRP A 186 -5.96 14.63 18.56
C TRP A 186 -6.16 16.09 18.10
N ASP A 187 -6.62 16.96 18.99
CA ASP A 187 -6.73 18.41 18.79
C ASP A 187 -6.38 19.15 20.10
N ALA A 188 -6.18 20.46 20.01
CA ALA A 188 -5.89 21.35 21.13
C ALA A 188 -7.14 21.56 21.99
N CYS A 189 -7.48 20.57 22.82
CA CYS A 189 -8.62 20.59 23.72
C CYS A 189 -8.20 20.31 25.17
N THR A 190 -8.96 20.89 26.09
CA THR A 190 -8.87 20.61 27.53
C THR A 190 -9.47 19.23 27.84
N THR A 191 -9.11 18.68 28.99
CA THR A 191 -9.66 17.43 29.54
C THR A 191 -10.99 17.62 30.26
N THR A 192 -11.45 18.87 30.43
CA THR A 192 -12.75 19.21 31.02
C THR A 192 -13.86 18.58 30.19
N SER A 193 -14.58 17.63 30.77
CA SER A 193 -15.62 16.86 30.07
C SER A 193 -17.00 17.42 30.37
N LEU A 194 -17.74 17.76 29.32
CA LEU A 194 -19.20 17.88 29.37
C LEU A 194 -19.85 16.57 28.96
N GLN A 195 -21.09 16.32 29.39
CA GLN A 195 -21.81 15.09 29.08
C GLN A 195 -23.25 15.36 28.67
N ASP A 196 -23.66 14.76 27.54
CA ASP A 196 -25.06 14.75 27.10
C ASP A 196 -25.39 13.41 26.44
N ASN A 197 -25.92 12.49 27.24
CA ASN A 197 -26.24 11.13 26.80
C ASN A 197 -27.40 11.08 25.79
N ARG A 198 -28.18 12.15 25.61
CA ARG A 198 -29.26 12.19 24.60
C ARG A 198 -28.71 12.10 23.17
N THR A 199 -27.41 12.34 23.01
CA THR A 199 -26.72 12.33 21.72
C THR A 199 -25.96 11.03 21.44
N ASN A 200 -26.12 10.00 22.29
CA ASN A 200 -25.43 8.71 22.17
C ASN A 200 -25.66 8.01 20.81
N GLU A 201 -26.87 8.15 20.25
CA GLU A 201 -27.27 7.53 18.98
C GLU A 201 -27.44 8.52 17.81
N HIS A 202 -27.14 9.81 18.00
CA HIS A 202 -27.26 10.81 16.93
C HIS A 202 -26.17 10.58 15.87
N SER A 203 -26.49 10.27 14.61
CA SER A 203 -25.49 9.87 13.61
C SER A 203 -25.80 10.38 12.21
N SER A 204 -24.87 10.15 11.29
CA SER A 204 -25.01 10.38 9.85
C SER A 204 -24.69 9.10 9.08
N PRO A 205 -25.40 8.79 7.98
CA PRO A 205 -25.09 7.62 7.13
C PRO A 205 -23.72 7.72 6.46
N LEU A 206 -23.08 8.90 6.46
CA LEU A 206 -21.74 9.10 5.93
C LEU A 206 -20.62 8.81 6.95
N LEU A 207 -20.98 8.56 8.21
CA LEU A 207 -20.02 8.11 9.22
C LEU A 207 -19.81 6.59 9.09
N PRO A 208 -18.57 6.09 9.21
CA PRO A 208 -18.32 4.65 9.29
C PRO A 208 -19.14 4.02 10.43
N ARG A 209 -19.85 2.94 10.17
CA ARG A 209 -20.56 2.21 11.24
C ARG A 209 -19.58 1.42 12.11
N TRP A 210 -19.94 1.21 13.38
CA TRP A 210 -19.17 0.33 14.27
C TRP A 210 -19.01 -1.06 13.66
N GLY A 211 -17.80 -1.60 13.79
CA GLY A 211 -17.40 -2.87 13.20
C GLY A 211 -15.89 -3.05 13.25
N ALA A 212 -15.37 -4.03 12.50
CA ALA A 212 -13.94 -4.36 12.55
C ALA A 212 -13.05 -3.17 12.14
N ILE A 213 -13.44 -2.42 11.11
CA ILE A 213 -12.72 -1.22 10.63
C ILE A 213 -12.70 -0.13 11.71
N GLU A 214 -13.86 0.25 12.25
CA GLU A 214 -13.93 1.33 13.23
C GLU A 214 -13.27 0.96 14.55
N LYS A 215 -13.36 -0.32 14.96
CA LYS A 215 -12.60 -0.84 16.10
C LYS A 215 -11.10 -0.68 15.89
N LYS A 216 -10.58 -1.10 14.73
CA LYS A 216 -9.16 -0.93 14.36
C LYS A 216 -8.76 0.55 14.37
N TYR A 217 -9.56 1.43 13.76
CA TYR A 217 -9.29 2.86 13.71
C TYR A 217 -9.23 3.48 15.12
N ARG A 218 -10.18 3.14 16.00
CA ARG A 218 -10.17 3.55 17.41
C ARG A 218 -8.92 3.06 18.14
N ASP A 219 -8.58 1.78 17.99
CA ASP A 219 -7.43 1.16 18.67
C ASP A 219 -6.10 1.76 18.18
N MET A 220 -6.05 2.33 16.98
CA MET A 220 -4.92 3.10 16.45
C MET A 220 -4.87 4.57 16.93
N GLY A 221 -5.85 5.04 17.70
CA GLY A 221 -5.95 6.43 18.18
C GLY A 221 -6.83 7.34 17.33
N ALA A 222 -7.64 6.79 16.42
CA ALA A 222 -8.57 7.51 15.55
C ALA A 222 -7.92 8.69 14.82
N GLN A 223 -8.45 9.91 14.94
CA GLN A 223 -7.94 11.11 14.28
C GLN A 223 -6.49 11.45 14.67
N GLY A 224 -6.03 10.99 15.83
CA GLY A 224 -4.65 11.16 16.29
C GLY A 224 -3.65 10.24 15.57
N SER A 225 -4.12 9.19 14.92
CA SER A 225 -3.28 8.27 14.14
C SER A 225 -2.79 8.91 12.84
N PHE A 226 -1.90 8.21 12.11
CA PHE A 226 -1.48 8.65 10.78
C PHE A 226 -2.65 8.71 9.78
N LEU A 227 -3.75 7.99 10.01
CA LEU A 227 -4.90 7.96 9.11
C LEU A 227 -5.67 9.28 9.12
N LYS A 228 -5.60 10.05 10.22
CA LYS A 228 -6.42 11.26 10.42
C LYS A 228 -7.91 10.94 10.22
N SER A 229 -8.70 11.86 9.68
CA SER A 229 -10.16 11.76 9.66
C SER A 229 -10.68 10.81 8.57
N SER A 230 -11.80 10.14 8.82
CA SER A 230 -12.51 9.34 7.81
C SER A 230 -13.08 10.25 6.71
N LEU A 231 -13.06 9.77 5.46
CA LEU A 231 -13.53 10.48 4.26
C LEU A 231 -14.89 9.99 3.76
N GLY A 232 -15.58 9.15 4.53
CA GLY A 232 -16.93 8.70 4.22
C GLY A 232 -17.26 7.36 4.88
N PRO A 233 -18.36 6.73 4.47
CA PRO A 233 -18.83 5.49 5.06
C PRO A 233 -18.00 4.28 4.60
N ILE A 234 -18.31 3.11 5.16
CA ILE A 234 -17.78 1.83 4.69
C ILE A 234 -18.20 1.61 3.24
N LYS A 235 -17.23 1.27 2.38
CA LYS A 235 -17.41 0.94 0.96
C LYS A 235 -17.10 -0.52 0.70
N ASP A 236 -17.83 -1.15 -0.21
CA ASP A 236 -17.45 -2.44 -0.76
C ASP A 236 -16.24 -2.29 -1.70
N ASN A 237 -15.42 -3.34 -1.77
CA ASN A 237 -14.27 -3.37 -2.69
C ASN A 237 -14.65 -3.82 -4.12
N GLY A 238 -15.91 -4.15 -4.35
CA GLY A 238 -16.47 -4.57 -5.62
C GLY A 238 -16.01 -5.95 -6.06
N ASP A 239 -15.59 -6.79 -5.11
CA ASP A 239 -15.08 -8.16 -5.30
C ASP A 239 -15.81 -9.18 -4.41
N ASN A 240 -16.81 -8.74 -3.62
CA ASN A 240 -17.52 -9.53 -2.61
C ASN A 240 -16.63 -10.20 -1.56
N ARG A 241 -15.36 -9.78 -1.42
CA ARG A 241 -14.41 -10.37 -0.47
C ARG A 241 -14.14 -9.47 0.73
N GLY A 242 -14.39 -8.18 0.63
CA GLY A 242 -14.08 -7.27 1.71
C GLY A 242 -14.61 -5.86 1.52
N THR A 243 -14.48 -5.09 2.60
CA THR A 243 -14.89 -3.69 2.66
C THR A 243 -13.73 -2.80 3.07
N ARG A 244 -13.90 -1.49 2.91
CA ARG A 244 -12.89 -0.49 3.29
C ARG A 244 -13.51 0.80 3.80
N VAL A 245 -12.72 1.59 4.50
CA VAL A 245 -12.96 3.02 4.74
C VAL A 245 -11.74 3.79 4.27
N ASP A 246 -11.97 4.88 3.56
CA ASP A 246 -10.93 5.82 3.17
C ASP A 246 -10.74 6.88 4.27
N TYR A 247 -9.50 7.22 4.58
CA TYR A 247 -9.12 8.26 5.54
C TYR A 247 -8.17 9.25 4.86
N GLN A 248 -7.96 10.44 5.43
CA GLN A 248 -7.07 11.44 4.82
C GLN A 248 -5.64 10.93 4.64
N GLY A 249 -5.14 10.13 5.60
CA GLY A 249 -3.79 9.58 5.59
C GLY A 249 -3.66 8.14 5.06
N GLY A 250 -4.75 7.53 4.58
CA GLY A 250 -4.71 6.14 4.11
C GLY A 250 -6.07 5.48 3.91
N SER A 251 -6.12 4.18 4.09
CA SER A 251 -7.36 3.40 4.14
C SER A 251 -7.23 2.25 5.14
N ILE A 252 -8.36 1.78 5.67
CA ILE A 252 -8.42 0.51 6.40
C ILE A 252 -9.28 -0.44 5.57
N HIS A 253 -8.76 -1.64 5.33
CA HIS A 253 -9.45 -2.71 4.62
C HIS A 253 -9.72 -3.87 5.56
N THR A 254 -10.84 -4.57 5.35
CA THR A 254 -11.15 -5.79 6.07
C THR A 254 -11.62 -6.87 5.13
N ASN A 255 -11.10 -8.08 5.29
CA ASN A 255 -11.63 -9.30 4.67
C ASN A 255 -11.52 -10.49 5.65
N SER A 256 -12.21 -11.59 5.34
CA SER A 256 -12.20 -12.79 6.19
C SER A 256 -10.84 -13.51 6.24
N ARG A 257 -10.01 -13.35 5.20
CA ARG A 257 -8.75 -14.09 5.07
C ARG A 257 -7.56 -13.45 5.81
N THR A 258 -7.43 -12.13 5.73
CA THR A 258 -6.26 -11.38 6.25
C THR A 258 -6.60 -10.51 7.48
N GLY A 259 -7.88 -10.37 7.79
CA GLY A 259 -8.39 -9.54 8.87
C GLY A 259 -8.47 -8.06 8.47
N THR A 260 -8.41 -7.19 9.47
CA THR A 260 -8.52 -5.73 9.29
C THR A 260 -7.16 -5.06 9.38
N ARG A 261 -6.72 -4.43 8.28
CA ARG A 261 -5.38 -3.83 8.14
C ARG A 261 -5.44 -2.39 7.63
N ALA A 262 -4.56 -1.55 8.16
CA ALA A 262 -4.40 -0.17 7.74
C ALA A 262 -3.30 -0.03 6.68
N VAL A 263 -3.56 0.78 5.66
CA VAL A 263 -2.67 1.07 4.53
C VAL A 263 -2.44 2.59 4.47
N PRO A 264 -1.22 3.10 4.74
CA PRO A 264 -0.91 4.53 4.64
C PRO A 264 -0.88 4.99 3.18
N ASN A 265 -1.04 6.30 2.93
CA ASN A 265 -1.06 6.85 1.57
C ASN A 265 0.17 6.51 0.73
N VAL A 266 1.37 6.47 1.34
CA VAL A 266 2.61 6.10 0.62
C VAL A 266 2.53 4.70 0.03
N VAL A 267 1.91 3.76 0.74
CA VAL A 267 1.66 2.39 0.25
C VAL A 267 0.47 2.37 -0.70
N LYS A 268 -0.63 3.04 -0.34
CA LYS A 268 -1.86 3.09 -1.12
C LYS A 268 -1.61 3.58 -2.54
N THR A 269 -0.80 4.62 -2.73
CA THR A 269 -0.44 5.17 -4.05
C THR A 269 0.16 4.11 -4.95
N VAL A 270 1.18 3.38 -4.48
CA VAL A 270 1.82 2.32 -5.27
C VAL A 270 0.89 1.11 -5.44
N TRP A 271 0.16 0.74 -4.40
CA TRP A 271 -0.79 -0.37 -4.46
C TRP A 271 -1.91 -0.14 -5.49
N THR A 272 -2.41 1.10 -5.61
CA THR A 272 -3.43 1.45 -6.61
C THR A 272 -2.91 1.40 -8.05
N GLN A 273 -1.61 1.61 -8.28
CA GLN A 273 -1.00 1.47 -9.61
C GLN A 273 -0.93 0.02 -10.08
N VAL A 274 -1.06 -0.94 -9.15
CA VAL A 274 -1.12 -2.38 -9.44
C VAL A 274 -2.50 -2.95 -9.12
N ASP A 275 -3.55 -2.18 -9.42
CA ASP A 275 -4.99 -2.49 -9.30
C ASP A 275 -5.49 -2.88 -7.90
N GLY A 276 -4.75 -2.51 -6.84
CA GLY A 276 -5.20 -2.60 -5.46
C GLY A 276 -5.63 -4.02 -5.04
N VAL A 277 -6.80 -4.11 -4.42
CA VAL A 277 -7.41 -5.38 -3.94
C VAL A 277 -7.69 -6.38 -5.07
N LYS A 278 -7.92 -5.91 -6.30
CA LYS A 278 -8.24 -6.76 -7.47
C LYS A 278 -6.99 -7.14 -8.26
N GLY A 279 -5.91 -6.39 -8.06
CA GLY A 279 -4.68 -6.53 -8.82
C GLY A 279 -3.68 -7.52 -8.26
N LEU A 280 -2.40 -7.29 -8.58
CA LEU A 280 -1.31 -8.26 -8.34
C LEU A 280 -1.17 -8.68 -6.88
N LEU A 281 -1.35 -7.73 -5.96
CA LEU A 281 -1.06 -7.93 -4.54
C LEU A 281 -2.23 -8.51 -3.73
N GLY A 282 -3.47 -8.18 -4.10
CA GLY A 282 -4.65 -8.55 -3.30
C GLY A 282 -4.79 -7.72 -2.02
N TYR A 283 -5.43 -8.27 -0.99
CA TYR A 283 -5.67 -7.56 0.27
C TYR A 283 -4.39 -7.36 1.11
N PRO A 284 -4.30 -6.30 1.92
CA PRO A 284 -3.22 -6.13 2.88
C PRO A 284 -3.24 -7.27 3.92
N ALA A 285 -2.10 -7.95 4.08
CA ALA A 285 -1.91 -9.06 5.01
C ALA A 285 -1.25 -8.64 6.33
N SER A 286 -0.60 -7.47 6.35
CA SER A 286 -0.07 -6.84 7.56
C SER A 286 -0.45 -5.37 7.62
N ASP A 287 -0.30 -4.79 8.81
CA ASP A 287 -0.19 -3.33 8.92
C ASP A 287 1.18 -2.86 8.38
N TRP A 288 1.36 -1.54 8.30
CA TRP A 288 2.61 -0.91 7.89
C TRP A 288 3.71 -1.13 8.94
N MET A 289 4.73 -1.94 8.61
CA MET A 289 5.82 -2.27 9.52
C MET A 289 7.01 -1.34 9.26
N THR A 290 7.19 -0.34 10.13
CA THR A 290 8.31 0.61 10.10
C THR A 290 9.49 0.14 10.97
N GLY A 291 10.64 0.80 10.85
CA GLY A 291 11.84 0.47 11.65
C GLY A 291 12.45 -0.89 11.29
N ARG A 292 12.32 -1.30 10.02
CA ARG A 292 12.91 -2.54 9.49
C ARG A 292 14.40 -2.32 9.19
N ALA A 293 15.06 -3.35 8.65
CA ALA A 293 16.48 -3.30 8.30
C ALA A 293 16.83 -2.02 7.55
N GLN A 294 18.01 -1.44 7.83
CA GLN A 294 18.48 -0.20 7.19
C GLN A 294 17.52 1.00 7.32
N GLY A 295 16.63 0.99 8.32
CA GLY A 295 15.65 2.07 8.55
C GLY A 295 14.47 2.06 7.58
N GLY A 296 14.29 0.98 6.81
CA GLY A 296 13.19 0.86 5.86
C GLY A 296 11.86 0.42 6.49
N TRP A 297 10.90 0.12 5.63
CA TRP A 297 9.59 -0.36 6.00
C TRP A 297 9.04 -1.37 4.98
N VAL A 298 8.13 -2.23 5.42
CA VAL A 298 7.47 -3.22 4.58
C VAL A 298 5.98 -3.28 4.93
N GLN A 299 5.13 -3.39 3.91
CA GLN A 299 3.74 -3.80 4.09
C GLN A 299 3.44 -5.04 3.25
N LEU A 300 2.94 -6.09 3.90
CA LEU A 300 2.63 -7.37 3.27
C LEU A 300 1.20 -7.37 2.73
N PHE A 301 1.01 -8.10 1.64
CA PHE A 301 -0.25 -8.36 0.97
C PHE A 301 -0.42 -9.86 0.74
N GLU A 302 -1.62 -10.30 0.36
CA GLU A 302 -1.96 -11.72 0.13
C GLU A 302 -0.96 -12.42 -0.81
N ARG A 303 -0.46 -11.72 -1.83
CA ARG A 303 0.39 -12.29 -2.90
C ARG A 303 1.68 -11.51 -3.14
N GLY A 304 2.09 -10.69 -2.19
CA GLY A 304 3.29 -9.87 -2.35
C GLY A 304 3.54 -8.92 -1.20
N ALA A 305 4.40 -7.94 -1.44
CA ALA A 305 4.74 -6.89 -0.52
C ALA A 305 5.02 -5.58 -1.26
N ILE A 306 4.83 -4.47 -0.57
CA ILE A 306 5.40 -3.18 -0.93
C ILE A 306 6.46 -2.86 0.12
N ALA A 307 7.67 -2.57 -0.32
CA ALA A 307 8.81 -2.35 0.55
C ALA A 307 9.60 -1.12 0.09
N ASP A 308 10.21 -0.45 1.07
CA ASP A 308 11.06 0.72 0.83
C ASP A 308 12.14 0.86 1.90
N SER A 309 13.22 1.56 1.56
CA SER A 309 14.34 1.93 2.41
C SER A 309 14.71 3.39 2.16
N PRO A 310 15.47 4.05 3.05
CA PRO A 310 15.97 5.41 2.82
C PRO A 310 16.81 5.57 1.54
N SER A 311 17.34 4.46 1.00
CA SER A 311 18.14 4.43 -0.23
C SER A 311 17.35 4.09 -1.50
N THR A 312 16.05 3.85 -1.38
CA THR A 312 15.17 3.40 -2.48
C THR A 312 13.90 4.24 -2.54
N ALA A 313 12.96 3.82 -3.39
CA ALA A 313 11.57 4.29 -3.39
C ALA A 313 10.65 3.07 -3.29
N PRO A 314 9.38 3.22 -2.90
CA PRO A 314 8.51 2.08 -2.66
C PRO A 314 8.35 1.21 -3.91
N LYS A 315 8.72 -0.08 -3.81
CA LYS A 315 8.61 -1.06 -4.90
C LYS A 315 7.71 -2.23 -4.53
N VAL A 316 7.09 -2.79 -5.56
CA VAL A 316 6.21 -3.94 -5.48
C VAL A 316 7.00 -5.21 -5.74
N VAL A 317 6.92 -6.20 -4.85
CA VAL A 317 7.43 -7.56 -5.05
C VAL A 317 6.26 -8.52 -4.94
N TYR A 318 6.04 -9.37 -5.95
CA TYR A 318 4.83 -10.22 -6.04
C TYR A 318 5.09 -11.58 -6.69
N ALA A 319 4.13 -12.49 -6.56
CA ALA A 319 4.17 -13.84 -7.13
C ALA A 319 5.48 -14.58 -6.77
N ASP A 320 6.09 -15.27 -7.72
CA ASP A 320 7.26 -16.11 -7.45
C ASP A 320 8.48 -15.31 -6.97
N ALA A 321 8.65 -14.06 -7.43
CA ALA A 321 9.67 -13.16 -6.91
C ALA A 321 9.50 -12.91 -5.41
N TYR A 322 8.26 -12.74 -4.95
CA TYR A 322 7.96 -12.58 -3.54
C TYR A 322 8.21 -13.87 -2.77
N THR A 323 7.79 -15.02 -3.31
CA THR A 323 8.03 -16.32 -2.69
C THR A 323 9.52 -16.57 -2.46
N LEU A 324 10.36 -16.34 -3.48
CA LEU A 324 11.81 -16.48 -3.35
C LEU A 324 12.38 -15.43 -2.38
N TRP A 325 12.02 -14.16 -2.51
CA TRP A 325 12.51 -13.12 -1.60
C TRP A 325 12.16 -13.41 -0.12
N VAL A 326 10.99 -14.01 0.14
CA VAL A 326 10.60 -14.48 1.48
C VAL A 326 11.50 -15.61 1.96
N SER A 327 11.76 -16.63 1.14
CA SER A 327 12.62 -17.75 1.54
C SER A 327 14.08 -17.34 1.75
N GLU A 328 14.51 -16.23 1.16
CA GLU A 328 15.86 -15.67 1.31
C GLU A 328 16.00 -14.64 2.45
N GLY A 329 14.97 -14.45 3.28
CA GLY A 329 15.02 -13.56 4.45
C GLY A 329 14.54 -12.12 4.21
N ARG A 330 13.87 -11.87 3.07
CA ARG A 330 13.33 -10.56 2.65
C ARG A 330 14.37 -9.44 2.72
N GLU A 331 14.00 -8.30 3.28
CA GLU A 331 14.83 -7.10 3.37
C GLU A 331 16.05 -7.27 4.30
N SER A 332 16.00 -8.26 5.20
CA SER A 332 17.14 -8.63 6.06
C SER A 332 18.02 -9.71 5.42
N GLY A 333 17.59 -10.25 4.28
CA GLY A 333 18.25 -11.30 3.55
C GLY A 333 19.35 -10.79 2.62
N ARG A 334 19.95 -11.72 1.87
CA ARG A 334 21.07 -11.47 0.95
C ARG A 334 20.78 -10.49 -0.20
N LEU A 335 19.51 -10.30 -0.55
CA LEU A 335 19.11 -9.38 -1.62
C LEU A 335 18.88 -7.95 -1.12
N GLY A 336 18.45 -7.78 0.13
CA GLY A 336 18.03 -6.48 0.68
C GLY A 336 16.69 -6.01 0.13
N TYR A 337 16.51 -4.70 0.03
CA TYR A 337 15.30 -4.06 -0.49
C TYR A 337 15.22 -4.09 -2.03
N PRO A 338 14.00 -4.18 -2.61
CA PRO A 338 13.81 -3.99 -4.03
C PRO A 338 14.14 -2.55 -4.45
N ILE A 339 14.89 -2.39 -5.54
CA ILE A 339 15.26 -1.07 -6.10
C ILE A 339 14.50 -0.78 -7.40
N SER A 340 13.93 -1.81 -8.02
CA SER A 340 13.10 -1.70 -9.21
C SER A 340 11.77 -2.44 -9.03
N ASN A 341 10.78 -2.04 -9.84
CA ASN A 341 9.68 -2.95 -10.16
C ASN A 341 10.20 -4.02 -11.14
N ARG A 342 9.41 -5.06 -11.38
CA ARG A 342 9.74 -6.13 -12.33
C ARG A 342 9.90 -5.59 -13.75
N TYR A 343 11.04 -5.85 -14.39
CA TYR A 343 11.24 -5.74 -15.83
C TYR A 343 10.67 -6.99 -16.49
N SER A 344 9.80 -6.84 -17.50
CA SER A 344 9.15 -7.94 -18.21
C SER A 344 9.35 -7.80 -19.72
N GLY A 345 9.09 -8.86 -20.48
CA GLY A 345 9.31 -8.88 -21.94
C GLY A 345 10.78 -8.92 -22.32
N MET A 346 11.62 -9.50 -21.45
CA MET A 346 13.04 -9.67 -21.70
C MET A 346 13.25 -10.85 -22.69
N VAL A 347 14.49 -11.05 -23.13
CA VAL A 347 14.85 -12.17 -24.03
C VAL A 347 14.36 -13.51 -23.46
N ASP A 348 13.98 -14.44 -24.33
CA ASP A 348 13.45 -15.77 -23.98
C ASP A 348 12.22 -15.73 -23.04
N GLY A 349 11.39 -14.68 -23.17
CA GLY A 349 10.17 -14.51 -22.39
C GLY A 349 10.42 -14.22 -20.91
N GLY A 350 11.64 -13.82 -20.55
CA GLY A 350 12.03 -13.65 -19.17
C GLY A 350 11.60 -12.34 -18.52
N TRP A 351 11.85 -12.29 -17.22
CA TRP A 351 11.65 -11.13 -16.39
C TRP A 351 12.72 -11.06 -15.30
N ARG A 352 12.98 -9.86 -14.81
CA ARG A 352 13.99 -9.60 -13.77
C ARG A 352 13.51 -8.52 -12.82
N GLN A 353 13.79 -8.67 -11.54
CA GLN A 353 13.56 -7.63 -10.54
C GLN A 353 14.85 -7.37 -9.77
N GLU A 354 15.25 -6.11 -9.69
CA GLU A 354 16.48 -5.71 -9.01
C GLU A 354 16.24 -5.40 -7.52
N PHE A 355 17.23 -5.77 -6.74
CA PHE A 355 17.36 -5.52 -5.31
C PHE A 355 18.72 -4.88 -5.03
N GLN A 356 18.90 -4.32 -3.84
CA GLN A 356 20.12 -3.59 -3.45
C GLN A 356 21.40 -4.40 -3.71
N SER A 357 21.39 -5.70 -3.46
CA SER A 357 22.56 -6.56 -3.56
C SER A 357 22.41 -7.68 -4.59
N GLY A 358 21.46 -7.59 -5.52
CA GLY A 358 21.24 -8.64 -6.50
C GLY A 358 19.98 -8.47 -7.33
N CYS A 359 19.54 -9.57 -7.92
CA CYS A 359 18.26 -9.63 -8.59
C CYS A 359 17.60 -10.99 -8.39
N VAL A 360 16.28 -11.01 -8.58
CA VAL A 360 15.52 -12.22 -8.86
C VAL A 360 15.18 -12.22 -10.34
N VAL A 361 15.35 -13.36 -11.01
CA VAL A 361 15.19 -13.47 -12.46
C VAL A 361 14.59 -14.83 -12.82
N ASP A 362 13.83 -14.86 -13.91
CA ASP A 362 13.29 -16.08 -14.50
C ASP A 362 13.15 -15.94 -16.03
N SER A 363 12.99 -17.07 -16.72
CA SER A 363 12.76 -17.16 -18.17
C SER A 363 11.92 -18.37 -18.51
N ALA A 364 11.39 -18.45 -19.74
CA ALA A 364 10.61 -19.61 -20.18
C ALA A 364 11.40 -20.93 -20.19
N SER A 365 12.73 -20.86 -20.14
CA SER A 365 13.64 -22.01 -20.20
C SER A 365 14.38 -22.30 -18.90
N THR A 366 14.15 -21.50 -17.87
CA THR A 366 14.81 -21.64 -16.56
C THR A 366 13.77 -21.73 -15.44
N THR A 367 14.24 -21.91 -14.22
CA THR A 367 13.43 -21.69 -13.02
C THR A 367 13.79 -20.34 -12.43
N ILE A 368 12.94 -19.83 -11.54
CA ILE A 368 13.25 -18.61 -10.80
C ILE A 368 14.55 -18.76 -10.00
N GLN A 369 15.47 -17.81 -10.18
CA GLN A 369 16.78 -17.80 -9.52
C GLN A 369 17.07 -16.44 -8.91
N SER A 370 17.92 -16.42 -7.88
CA SER A 370 18.56 -15.21 -7.38
C SER A 370 20.02 -15.16 -7.82
N VAL A 371 20.48 -13.98 -8.23
CA VAL A 371 21.89 -13.68 -8.52
C VAL A 371 22.27 -12.47 -7.68
N TRP A 372 23.25 -12.63 -6.79
CA TRP A 372 23.51 -11.66 -5.72
C TRP A 372 25.00 -11.51 -5.40
N SER A 373 25.36 -10.39 -4.76
CA SER A 373 26.73 -9.98 -4.42
C SER A 373 27.65 -10.01 -5.65
N VAL A 374 28.89 -10.47 -5.52
CA VAL A 374 29.90 -10.47 -6.60
C VAL A 374 29.42 -11.16 -7.88
N ARG A 375 28.56 -12.20 -7.77
CA ARG A 375 27.95 -12.85 -8.94
C ARG A 375 27.07 -11.90 -9.74
N TRP A 376 26.31 -11.05 -9.05
CA TRP A 376 25.49 -10.03 -9.69
C TRP A 376 26.36 -9.01 -10.42
N ASP A 377 27.47 -8.61 -9.83
CA ASP A 377 28.41 -7.67 -10.45
C ASP A 377 29.09 -8.24 -11.69
N VAL A 378 29.52 -9.50 -11.63
CA VAL A 378 30.08 -10.21 -12.79
C VAL A 378 29.03 -10.40 -13.88
N TRP A 379 27.83 -10.89 -13.55
CA TRP A 379 26.78 -11.11 -14.54
C TRP A 379 26.34 -9.80 -15.22
N LYS A 380 26.28 -8.68 -14.47
CA LYS A 380 26.10 -7.33 -15.04
C LYS A 380 27.14 -7.00 -16.08
N ARG A 381 28.43 -7.18 -15.76
CA ARG A 381 29.55 -6.90 -16.66
C ARG A 381 29.54 -7.79 -17.91
N GLU A 382 29.04 -9.01 -17.79
CA GLU A 382 28.90 -9.96 -18.91
C GLU A 382 27.65 -9.74 -19.77
N GLY A 383 26.87 -8.69 -19.53
CA GLY A 383 25.68 -8.33 -20.32
C GLY A 383 24.37 -8.97 -19.88
N ARG A 384 24.35 -9.57 -18.67
CA ARG A 384 23.18 -10.22 -18.05
C ARG A 384 22.54 -11.27 -18.97
N GLU A 385 21.21 -11.33 -19.01
CA GLU A 385 20.42 -12.29 -19.78
C GLU A 385 20.66 -12.23 -21.29
N ALA A 386 20.95 -11.04 -21.84
CA ALA A 386 21.29 -10.87 -23.25
C ALA A 386 22.78 -11.16 -23.54
N GLY A 387 23.57 -11.37 -22.48
CA GLY A 387 25.01 -11.52 -22.51
C GLY A 387 25.51 -12.94 -22.80
N ARG A 388 26.82 -13.11 -22.62
CA ARG A 388 27.51 -14.38 -22.94
C ARG A 388 27.10 -15.57 -22.08
N LEU A 389 26.55 -15.31 -20.89
CA LEU A 389 26.13 -16.34 -19.94
C LEU A 389 24.66 -16.74 -20.13
N GLY A 390 23.79 -15.84 -20.58
CA GLY A 390 22.33 -16.06 -20.57
C GLY A 390 21.74 -16.01 -19.16
N TYR A 391 20.60 -16.68 -18.96
CA TYR A 391 19.93 -16.79 -17.67
C TYR A 391 20.60 -17.82 -16.73
N PRO A 392 20.53 -17.61 -15.41
CA PRO A 392 20.93 -18.63 -14.43
C PRO A 392 20.00 -19.84 -14.51
N VAL A 393 20.56 -21.05 -14.44
CA VAL A 393 19.81 -22.32 -14.52
C VAL A 393 19.74 -23.04 -13.17
N ALA A 394 20.51 -22.60 -12.20
CA ALA A 394 20.61 -23.19 -10.88
C ALA A 394 21.00 -22.13 -9.83
N PRO A 395 20.68 -22.37 -8.55
CA PRO A 395 21.17 -21.53 -7.45
C PRO A 395 22.69 -21.68 -7.30
N LYS A 396 23.28 -20.85 -6.43
CA LYS A 396 24.69 -21.00 -6.05
C LYS A 396 24.91 -22.37 -5.40
N GLU A 397 25.82 -23.15 -5.95
CA GLU A 397 26.29 -24.43 -5.41
C GLU A 397 27.61 -24.22 -4.67
N ASP A 398 27.73 -24.80 -3.48
CA ASP A 398 28.98 -24.87 -2.73
C ASP A 398 29.78 -26.10 -3.18
N LEU A 399 31.04 -25.88 -3.57
CA LEU A 399 31.97 -26.92 -4.04
C LEU A 399 32.94 -27.37 -2.93
N GLY A 400 32.83 -26.80 -1.73
CA GLY A 400 33.73 -27.04 -0.60
C GLY A 400 34.96 -26.13 -0.57
N ASN A 401 35.63 -26.03 0.57
CA ASN A 401 36.86 -25.24 0.76
C ASN A 401 36.77 -23.77 0.29
N GLY A 402 35.59 -23.15 0.46
CA GLY A 402 35.34 -21.77 0.01
C GLY A 402 35.08 -21.61 -1.49
N ALA A 403 35.14 -22.68 -2.28
CA ALA A 403 34.79 -22.68 -3.68
C ALA A 403 33.27 -22.79 -3.90
N TRP A 404 32.79 -22.16 -4.95
CA TRP A 404 31.37 -22.17 -5.31
C TRP A 404 31.18 -21.89 -6.80
N VAL A 405 30.06 -22.36 -7.34
CA VAL A 405 29.65 -22.09 -8.74
C VAL A 405 28.19 -21.71 -8.82
N GLN A 406 27.84 -20.78 -9.69
CA GLN A 406 26.47 -20.57 -10.16
C GLN A 406 26.43 -20.81 -11.66
N ARG A 407 25.57 -21.74 -12.10
CA ARG A 407 25.47 -22.15 -13.51
C ARG A 407 24.46 -21.29 -14.26
N PHE A 408 24.80 -21.00 -15.51
CA PHE A 408 24.00 -20.24 -16.46
C PHE A 408 23.82 -21.05 -17.76
N GLN A 409 22.87 -20.68 -18.60
CA GLN A 409 22.55 -21.40 -19.84
C GLN A 409 23.79 -21.66 -20.72
N LYS A 410 24.69 -20.67 -20.82
CA LYS A 410 25.84 -20.68 -21.74
C LYS A 410 27.19 -20.62 -21.01
N GLY A 411 27.20 -20.88 -19.70
CA GLY A 411 28.41 -20.77 -18.90
C GLY A 411 28.20 -20.94 -17.40
N CYS A 412 29.16 -20.45 -16.63
CA CYS A 412 29.04 -20.35 -15.19
C CYS A 412 29.78 -19.11 -14.65
N ILE A 413 29.45 -18.73 -13.43
CA ILE A 413 30.28 -17.85 -12.60
C ILE A 413 30.79 -18.71 -11.45
N ILE A 414 32.10 -18.72 -11.22
CA ILE A 414 32.77 -19.62 -10.28
C ILE A 414 33.84 -18.87 -9.49
N ASP A 415 34.11 -19.34 -8.28
CA ASP A 415 35.18 -18.84 -7.42
C ASP A 415 35.80 -19.98 -6.59
N SER A 416 37.01 -19.73 -6.07
CA SER A 416 37.74 -20.57 -5.12
C SER A 416 38.53 -19.70 -4.15
N ALA A 417 38.93 -20.26 -3.00
CA ALA A 417 39.79 -19.54 -2.04
C ALA A 417 41.14 -19.08 -2.64
N SER A 418 41.57 -19.70 -3.74
CA SER A 418 42.83 -19.43 -4.43
C SER A 418 42.70 -18.55 -5.68
N THR A 419 41.48 -18.18 -6.06
CA THR A 419 41.22 -17.39 -7.28
C THR A 419 40.31 -16.20 -6.94
N THR A 420 39.89 -15.47 -7.98
CA THR A 420 38.84 -14.45 -7.86
C THR A 420 37.60 -14.94 -8.58
N THR A 421 36.44 -14.35 -8.29
CA THR A 421 35.19 -14.67 -9.01
C THR A 421 35.33 -14.39 -10.50
N GLN A 422 35.18 -15.43 -11.34
CA GLN A 422 35.26 -15.30 -12.79
C GLN A 422 34.05 -15.92 -13.49
N ALA A 423 33.71 -15.36 -14.65
CA ALA A 423 32.81 -15.99 -15.60
C ALA A 423 33.58 -16.91 -16.55
N ILE A 424 33.02 -18.06 -16.87
CA ILE A 424 33.48 -18.96 -17.93
C ILE A 424 32.31 -19.14 -18.89
N SER A 425 32.49 -18.84 -20.17
CA SER A 425 31.38 -18.82 -21.15
C SER A 425 31.76 -19.40 -22.51
N GLY A 426 30.76 -19.71 -23.33
CA GLY A 426 30.94 -20.08 -24.73
C GLY A 426 31.87 -21.27 -24.95
N VAL A 427 32.71 -21.21 -25.99
CA VAL A 427 33.64 -22.29 -26.36
C VAL A 427 34.67 -22.60 -25.28
N ILE A 428 35.02 -21.62 -24.44
CA ILE A 428 35.91 -21.81 -23.28
C ILE A 428 35.22 -22.67 -22.23
N HIS A 429 33.96 -22.35 -21.90
CA HIS A 429 33.16 -23.16 -20.97
C HIS A 429 32.98 -24.59 -21.51
N THR A 430 32.66 -24.75 -22.80
CA THR A 430 32.52 -26.08 -23.42
C THR A 430 33.78 -26.93 -23.25
N ALA A 431 34.96 -26.37 -23.54
CA ALA A 431 36.24 -27.08 -23.38
C ALA A 431 36.57 -27.37 -21.91
N TRP A 432 36.31 -26.43 -21.00
CA TRP A 432 36.51 -26.62 -19.56
C TRP A 432 35.60 -27.73 -19.00
N VAL A 433 34.33 -27.77 -19.42
CA VAL A 433 33.39 -28.84 -19.05
C VAL A 433 33.86 -30.20 -19.58
N ALA A 434 34.28 -30.27 -20.84
CA ALA A 434 34.85 -31.49 -21.43
C ALA A 434 36.17 -31.94 -20.76
N GLY A 435 36.80 -31.05 -19.99
CA GLY A 435 38.01 -31.33 -19.20
C GLY A 435 37.78 -31.79 -17.78
N GLY A 436 36.53 -32.01 -17.37
CA GLY A 436 36.22 -32.40 -15.99
C GLY A 436 35.98 -31.22 -15.04
N ARG A 437 35.80 -30.00 -15.57
CA ARG A 437 35.49 -28.79 -14.79
C ARG A 437 36.56 -28.49 -13.73
N ASP A 438 36.14 -28.09 -12.53
CA ASP A 438 36.95 -27.78 -11.35
C ASP A 438 37.72 -28.99 -10.79
N GLN A 439 37.24 -30.21 -11.06
CA GLN A 439 37.91 -31.47 -10.70
C GLN A 439 38.88 -31.95 -11.79
N GLY A 440 38.87 -31.29 -12.94
CA GLY A 440 39.75 -31.56 -14.07
C GLY A 440 41.12 -30.90 -13.95
N TRP A 441 41.96 -31.11 -14.96
CA TRP A 441 43.34 -30.58 -14.96
C TRP A 441 43.42 -29.06 -15.05
N LEU A 442 42.35 -28.38 -15.48
CA LEU A 442 42.33 -26.91 -15.51
C LEU A 442 42.09 -26.31 -14.12
N HIS A 443 41.31 -26.98 -13.26
CA HIS A 443 40.80 -26.44 -12.00
C HIS A 443 40.04 -25.11 -12.20
N PHE A 444 40.35 -24.09 -11.39
CA PHE A 444 39.64 -22.80 -11.37
C PHE A 444 40.29 -21.76 -12.31
N PRO A 445 39.49 -20.84 -12.86
CA PRO A 445 39.99 -19.73 -13.67
C PRO A 445 40.79 -18.75 -12.82
N THR A 446 41.94 -18.30 -13.32
CA THR A 446 42.80 -17.32 -12.64
C THR A 446 42.58 -15.89 -13.14
N GLY A 447 41.82 -15.72 -14.22
CA GLY A 447 41.47 -14.42 -14.78
C GLY A 447 40.22 -14.48 -15.65
N ALA A 448 39.74 -13.29 -16.04
CA ALA A 448 38.60 -13.16 -16.94
C ALA A 448 38.98 -13.66 -18.35
N GLN A 449 37.96 -14.04 -19.12
CA GLN A 449 38.15 -14.36 -20.54
C GLN A 449 38.68 -13.13 -21.28
N GLY A 450 39.84 -13.27 -21.92
CA GLY A 450 40.48 -12.25 -22.73
C GLY A 450 40.17 -12.42 -24.22
N THR A 451 40.33 -11.33 -24.96
CA THR A 451 40.36 -11.35 -26.43
C THR A 451 41.80 -11.39 -26.91
N ALA A 452 42.07 -12.20 -27.92
CA ALA A 452 43.32 -12.23 -28.65
C ALA A 452 43.08 -11.87 -30.12
N ALA A 453 44.14 -11.55 -30.87
CA ALA A 453 44.01 -11.00 -32.22
C ALA A 453 43.13 -11.83 -33.18
N ARG A 454 43.11 -13.15 -33.01
CA ARG A 454 42.37 -14.09 -33.87
C ARG A 454 41.42 -14.97 -33.07
N GLY A 455 41.08 -14.61 -31.83
CA GLY A 455 40.33 -15.53 -30.98
C GLY A 455 40.09 -15.06 -29.56
N VAL A 456 39.78 -16.01 -28.69
CA VAL A 456 39.56 -15.76 -27.25
C VAL A 456 40.37 -16.76 -26.43
N TYR A 457 40.70 -16.36 -25.20
CA TYR A 457 41.40 -17.23 -24.27
C TYR A 457 40.96 -17.01 -22.84
N GLN A 458 41.24 -17.98 -21.99
CA GLN A 458 41.12 -17.81 -20.54
C GLN A 458 42.17 -18.66 -19.84
N SER A 459 42.76 -18.09 -18.79
CA SER A 459 43.75 -18.77 -17.97
C SER A 459 43.10 -19.43 -16.75
N PHE A 460 43.63 -20.58 -16.42
CA PHE A 460 43.23 -21.43 -15.30
C PHE A 460 44.49 -21.84 -14.51
N GLN A 461 44.29 -22.41 -13.32
CA GLN A 461 45.40 -22.80 -12.45
C GLN A 461 46.31 -23.84 -13.12
N GLY A 462 45.73 -24.85 -13.78
CA GLY A 462 46.48 -25.92 -14.41
C GLY A 462 46.75 -25.74 -15.91
N GLY A 463 46.31 -24.64 -16.52
CA GLY A 463 46.56 -24.39 -17.94
C GLY A 463 45.79 -23.21 -18.52
N ASP A 464 45.71 -23.13 -19.84
CA ASP A 464 44.86 -22.16 -20.52
C ASP A 464 43.91 -22.87 -21.49
N VAL A 465 42.81 -22.20 -21.81
CA VAL A 465 41.96 -22.57 -22.94
C VAL A 465 42.01 -21.46 -23.97
N TRP A 466 42.25 -21.82 -25.24
CA TRP A 466 42.32 -20.89 -26.37
C TRP A 466 41.40 -21.35 -27.48
N ALA A 467 40.71 -20.42 -28.14
CA ALA A 467 39.89 -20.70 -29.31
C ALA A 467 40.34 -19.81 -30.46
N LEU A 468 40.54 -20.40 -31.64
CA LEU A 468 40.85 -19.70 -32.89
C LEU A 468 39.54 -19.39 -33.64
N GLY A 469 39.30 -18.12 -33.93
CA GLY A 469 38.08 -17.64 -34.57
C GLY A 469 36.83 -18.05 -33.80
N THR A 470 35.91 -18.72 -34.49
CA THR A 470 34.70 -19.34 -33.93
C THR A 470 34.87 -20.84 -33.66
N GLY A 471 36.10 -21.35 -33.75
CA GLY A 471 36.43 -22.76 -33.55
C GLY A 471 36.31 -23.22 -32.09
N PRO A 472 36.49 -24.53 -31.84
CA PRO A 472 36.42 -25.08 -30.50
C PRO A 472 37.53 -24.55 -29.59
N GLY A 473 37.24 -24.42 -28.31
CA GLY A 473 38.27 -24.17 -27.30
C GLY A 473 39.20 -25.37 -27.17
N ARG A 474 40.51 -25.11 -27.12
CA ARG A 474 41.58 -26.10 -26.95
C ARG A 474 42.34 -25.84 -25.67
N ARG A 475 42.54 -26.90 -24.90
CA ARG A 475 43.19 -26.91 -23.58
C ARG A 475 44.68 -27.06 -23.77
N VAL A 476 45.45 -26.06 -23.35
CA VAL A 476 46.91 -26.08 -23.38
C VAL A 476 47.43 -26.20 -21.94
N LEU A 477 48.04 -27.34 -21.60
CA LEU A 477 48.26 -27.76 -20.21
C LEU A 477 49.75 -28.00 -19.91
N GLY A 478 50.12 -27.94 -18.64
CA GLY A 478 51.40 -28.44 -18.11
C GLY A 478 52.66 -27.93 -18.84
N SER A 479 53.61 -28.84 -19.07
CA SER A 479 54.91 -28.56 -19.70
C SER A 479 54.78 -28.04 -21.14
N VAL A 480 53.81 -28.55 -21.90
CA VAL A 480 53.48 -28.04 -23.24
C VAL A 480 53.08 -26.56 -23.21
N ARG A 481 52.26 -26.16 -22.22
CA ARG A 481 51.89 -24.74 -22.05
C ARG A 481 53.11 -23.87 -21.72
N ALA A 482 53.98 -24.36 -20.84
CA ALA A 482 55.18 -23.62 -20.44
C ALA A 482 56.08 -23.37 -21.66
N GLU A 483 56.35 -24.41 -22.45
CA GLU A 483 57.14 -24.31 -23.67
C GLU A 483 56.50 -23.40 -24.71
N TRP A 484 55.20 -23.59 -24.97
CA TRP A 484 54.47 -22.75 -25.93
C TRP A 484 54.50 -21.26 -25.55
N LYS A 485 54.35 -20.93 -24.26
CA LYS A 485 54.46 -19.55 -23.79
C LYS A 485 55.89 -19.00 -23.86
N ALA A 486 56.90 -19.82 -23.58
CA ALA A 486 58.30 -19.40 -23.70
C ALA A 486 58.65 -18.99 -25.14
N GLN A 487 57.99 -19.59 -26.13
CA GLN A 487 58.14 -19.24 -27.55
C GLN A 487 57.18 -18.13 -28.03
N GLY A 488 56.56 -17.38 -27.11
CA GLY A 488 55.68 -16.26 -27.47
C GLY A 488 54.21 -16.63 -27.68
N GLY A 489 53.80 -17.85 -27.33
CA GLY A 489 52.41 -18.29 -27.30
C GLY A 489 51.68 -18.12 -28.64
N ALA A 490 50.45 -17.62 -28.59
CA ALA A 490 49.59 -17.45 -29.77
C ALA A 490 50.11 -16.44 -30.81
N THR A 491 51.08 -15.60 -30.43
CA THR A 491 51.77 -14.65 -31.33
C THR A 491 53.14 -15.17 -31.78
N GLY A 492 53.59 -16.29 -31.23
CA GLY A 492 54.85 -16.94 -31.58
C GLY A 492 54.75 -17.83 -32.81
N PRO A 493 55.82 -18.56 -33.15
CA PRO A 493 55.91 -19.36 -34.37
C PRO A 493 54.90 -20.52 -34.43
N TYR A 494 54.48 -21.05 -33.28
CA TYR A 494 53.47 -22.12 -33.23
C TYR A 494 52.04 -21.62 -33.47
N GLY A 495 51.72 -20.36 -33.18
CA GLY A 495 50.36 -19.83 -33.31
C GLY A 495 49.35 -20.48 -32.34
N TYR A 496 48.09 -20.58 -32.77
CA TYR A 496 46.99 -21.08 -31.93
C TYR A 496 46.97 -22.62 -31.85
N PRO A 497 46.49 -23.20 -30.74
CA PRO A 497 46.32 -24.65 -30.62
C PRO A 497 45.19 -25.17 -31.51
N LEU A 498 45.44 -26.30 -32.17
CA LEU A 498 44.49 -27.02 -33.02
C LEU A 498 43.91 -28.26 -32.33
N THR A 499 44.61 -28.82 -31.34
CA THR A 499 44.17 -29.96 -30.51
C THR A 499 44.29 -29.63 -29.02
N ASP A 500 43.66 -30.45 -28.17
CA ASP A 500 43.91 -30.38 -26.73
C ASP A 500 45.27 -31.02 -26.39
N THR A 501 45.93 -30.54 -25.34
CA THR A 501 47.10 -31.21 -24.76
C THR A 501 46.69 -32.58 -24.25
N ARG A 502 47.36 -33.62 -24.75
CA ARG A 502 47.18 -35.01 -24.32
C ARG A 502 48.41 -35.46 -23.55
N ARG A 503 48.19 -36.18 -22.45
CA ARG A 503 49.24 -36.93 -21.75
C ARG A 503 49.25 -38.37 -22.23
N LEU A 504 50.42 -38.83 -22.64
CA LEU A 504 50.70 -40.19 -23.04
C LEU A 504 50.89 -41.09 -21.81
N ALA A 505 50.89 -42.40 -22.02
CA ALA A 505 51.08 -43.39 -20.95
C ALA A 505 52.44 -43.28 -20.26
N ASP A 506 53.49 -42.88 -21.00
CA ASP A 506 54.83 -42.63 -20.48
C ASP A 506 54.94 -41.28 -19.72
N GLY A 507 53.86 -40.49 -19.67
CA GLY A 507 53.81 -39.18 -19.03
C GLY A 507 54.12 -38.00 -19.96
N THR A 508 54.58 -38.27 -21.20
CA THR A 508 54.86 -37.25 -22.22
C THR A 508 53.59 -36.44 -22.53
N MET A 509 53.71 -35.12 -22.61
CA MET A 509 52.62 -34.21 -22.98
C MET A 509 52.79 -33.76 -24.43
N THR A 510 51.72 -33.78 -25.23
CA THR A 510 51.78 -33.34 -26.63
C THR A 510 50.55 -32.53 -27.04
N CYS A 511 50.74 -31.51 -27.89
CA CYS A 511 49.70 -30.65 -28.45
C CYS A 511 50.10 -30.15 -29.84
N THR A 512 49.13 -30.12 -30.77
CA THR A 512 49.31 -29.61 -32.13
C THR A 512 48.80 -28.19 -32.23
N PHE A 513 49.57 -27.32 -32.89
CA PHE A 513 49.32 -25.92 -33.16
C PHE A 513 49.40 -25.63 -34.66
N GLU A 514 49.02 -24.43 -35.10
CA GLU A 514 49.08 -24.00 -36.50
C GLU A 514 50.48 -24.18 -37.12
N GLY A 515 51.52 -23.86 -36.36
CA GLY A 515 52.93 -23.89 -36.81
C GLY A 515 53.69 -25.16 -36.47
N GLY A 516 53.06 -26.20 -35.90
CA GLY A 516 53.72 -27.46 -35.57
C GLY A 516 53.18 -28.16 -34.32
N THR A 517 53.84 -29.23 -33.89
CA THR A 517 53.47 -29.98 -32.68
C THR A 517 54.54 -29.81 -31.61
N ILE A 518 54.13 -29.49 -30.39
CA ILE A 518 55.01 -29.47 -29.22
C ILE A 518 54.80 -30.80 -28.48
N THR A 519 55.90 -31.50 -28.20
CA THR A 519 55.93 -32.72 -27.40
C THR A 519 57.01 -32.58 -26.34
N VAL A 520 56.63 -32.72 -25.07
CA VAL A 520 57.53 -32.57 -23.93
C VAL A 520 57.49 -33.86 -23.10
N ALA A 521 58.65 -34.51 -22.97
CA ALA A 521 58.82 -35.67 -22.11
C ALA A 521 58.59 -35.32 -20.62
N PRO A 522 58.34 -36.32 -19.74
CA PRO A 522 57.98 -36.11 -18.34
C PRO A 522 58.94 -35.25 -17.52
#